data_AF-A0A166WA27-F1
#
_entry.id   AF-A0A166WA27-F1
#
_cell.length_a   1.000
_cell.length_b   1.000
_cell.length_c   1.000
_cell.angle_alpha   90.00
_cell.angle_beta   90.00
_cell.angle_gamma   90.00
#
_symmetry.space_group_name_H-M   'P 1'
#
loop_
_entity.id
_entity.type
_entity.pdbx_description
1 polymer ?
#
loop_
_entity_poly.entity_id
_entity_poly.type
_entity_poly.pdbx_seq_one_letter_code
_entity_poly.pdbx_strand_id
1 'polypeptide(L)'
;MKKALLASALLASIMSFGSQASEVTTNVDDGVLKYSYNFVYLKCESASCNGAITRWHPIKVYYKFIADIPPHSEVRLYWNKNVPAGIAAGKRVAHTIGAECPDGSNMTAKWFLDSAFKPVSALATDCDGVEHTYSVHEFHF
;
A
#
# COMPACT_ATOMS: atom_id res chain seq x y z
N MET A 1 49.15 2.26 -48.63
CA MET A 1 48.59 2.39 -47.26
C MET A 1 47.43 1.42 -47.09
N LYS A 2 47.17 1.06 -45.83
CA LYS A 2 46.51 -0.17 -45.34
C LYS A 2 45.03 -0.33 -45.74
N LYS A 3 44.64 -1.59 -45.90
CA LYS A 3 43.27 -2.14 -45.92
C LYS A 3 42.54 -1.81 -44.60
N ALA A 4 41.23 -1.54 -44.67
CA ALA A 4 40.27 -1.99 -43.64
C ALA A 4 38.84 -1.90 -44.21
N LEU A 5 38.13 -3.01 -44.07
CA LEU A 5 36.77 -3.27 -44.54
C LEU A 5 35.72 -2.84 -43.50
N LEU A 6 34.54 -2.58 -44.07
CA LEU A 6 33.17 -2.52 -43.55
C LEU A 6 32.80 -3.19 -42.21
N ALA A 7 31.70 -2.64 -41.68
CA ALA A 7 30.63 -3.24 -40.88
C ALA A 7 30.64 -2.92 -39.38
N SER A 8 29.85 -1.90 -39.00
CA SER A 8 29.28 -1.78 -37.65
C SER A 8 27.79 -2.09 -37.74
N ALA A 9 27.41 -3.27 -37.26
CA ALA A 9 26.03 -3.64 -36.99
C ALA A 9 25.58 -2.96 -35.70
N LEU A 10 24.69 -1.98 -35.79
CA LEU A 10 23.94 -1.48 -34.64
C LEU A 10 22.69 -2.34 -34.49
N LEU A 11 22.80 -3.32 -33.59
CA LEU A 11 21.68 -4.12 -33.10
C LEU A 11 20.68 -3.20 -32.41
N ALA A 12 19.46 -3.20 -32.93
CA ALA A 12 18.26 -2.80 -32.20
C ALA A 12 18.09 -3.75 -31.00
N SER A 13 17.88 -3.19 -29.81
CA SER A 13 17.47 -3.92 -28.60
C SER A 13 16.45 -3.04 -27.89
N ILE A 14 15.18 -3.16 -28.29
CA ILE A 14 14.11 -3.89 -27.60
C ILE A 14 13.75 -3.23 -26.26
N MET A 15 12.51 -2.76 -26.19
CA MET A 15 11.85 -2.21 -25.03
C MET A 15 11.94 -3.16 -23.83
N SER A 16 12.12 -2.61 -22.63
CA SER A 16 11.82 -3.33 -21.39
C SER A 16 11.03 -2.40 -20.48
N PHE A 17 9.71 -2.44 -20.63
CA PHE A 17 8.79 -2.08 -19.56
C PHE A 17 8.89 -3.17 -18.51
N GLY A 18 9.66 -2.89 -17.47
CA GLY A 18 9.79 -3.75 -16.30
C GLY A 18 9.65 -2.92 -15.04
N SER A 19 8.49 -2.28 -14.83
CA SER A 19 8.13 -1.89 -13.47
C SER A 19 7.75 -3.16 -12.72
N GLN A 20 8.75 -3.82 -12.14
CA GLN A 20 8.52 -4.82 -11.11
C GLN A 20 7.76 -4.12 -9.98
N ALA A 21 6.46 -4.40 -9.89
CA ALA A 21 5.73 -4.18 -8.65
C ALA A 21 6.41 -5.07 -7.60
N SER A 22 7.07 -4.47 -6.62
CA SER A 22 7.65 -5.23 -5.51
C SER A 22 6.57 -6.09 -4.89
N GLU A 23 6.76 -7.41 -4.96
CA GLU A 23 5.95 -8.36 -4.21
C GLU A 23 6.16 -8.07 -2.72
N VAL A 24 5.12 -7.54 -2.08
CA VAL A 24 5.03 -7.51 -0.62
C VAL A 24 5.07 -8.95 -0.14
N THR A 25 6.23 -9.34 0.40
CA THR A 25 6.53 -10.67 0.92
C THR A 25 5.58 -10.96 2.07
N THR A 26 4.74 -11.97 1.92
CA THR A 26 3.75 -12.35 2.93
C THR A 26 4.48 -13.01 4.09
N ASN A 27 4.41 -12.43 5.29
CA ASN A 27 5.00 -13.03 6.49
C ASN A 27 4.01 -14.06 7.05
N VAL A 28 4.49 -15.27 7.38
CA VAL A 28 3.67 -16.33 8.01
C VAL A 28 2.99 -15.82 9.29
N ASP A 29 3.60 -14.82 9.94
CA ASP A 29 3.08 -14.18 11.15
C ASP A 29 1.90 -13.23 10.91
N ASP A 30 1.52 -12.93 9.66
CA ASP A 30 0.44 -11.98 9.36
C ASP A 30 -0.95 -12.55 9.58
N GLY A 31 -1.07 -13.86 9.75
CA GLY A 31 -2.33 -14.56 9.92
C GLY A 31 -2.98 -14.92 8.58
N VAL A 32 -4.32 -14.88 8.53
CA VAL A 32 -5.09 -15.38 7.39
C VAL A 32 -5.43 -14.24 6.44
N LEU A 33 -5.07 -14.37 5.15
CA LEU A 33 -5.51 -13.43 4.12
C LEU A 33 -7.04 -13.42 4.03
N LYS A 34 -7.65 -12.23 4.16
CA LYS A 34 -9.10 -12.04 4.11
C LYS A 34 -9.56 -11.29 2.88
N TYR A 35 -8.75 -10.37 2.38
CA TYR A 35 -9.08 -9.57 1.23
C TYR A 35 -7.81 -9.17 0.47
N SER A 36 -7.91 -9.17 -0.86
CA SER A 36 -6.83 -8.79 -1.76
C SER A 36 -7.42 -8.23 -3.04
N TYR A 37 -6.88 -7.12 -3.53
CA TYR A 37 -7.27 -6.53 -4.81
C TYR A 37 -6.08 -5.81 -5.46
N ASN A 38 -5.97 -5.86 -6.78
CA ASN A 38 -4.76 -5.37 -7.48
C ASN A 38 -4.80 -3.88 -7.82
N PHE A 39 -6.00 -3.30 -7.98
CA PHE A 39 -6.16 -1.94 -8.48
C PHE A 39 -6.96 -1.09 -7.50
N VAL A 40 -6.30 -0.70 -6.39
CA VAL A 40 -6.90 0.18 -5.37
C VAL A 40 -6.28 1.56 -5.41
N TYR A 41 -7.12 2.59 -5.46
CA TYR A 41 -6.72 3.98 -5.27
C TYR A 41 -7.49 4.62 -4.11
N LEU A 42 -6.91 5.70 -3.57
CA LEU A 42 -7.54 6.54 -2.58
C LEU A 42 -7.97 7.85 -3.22
N LYS A 43 -9.18 8.30 -2.88
CA LYS A 43 -9.63 9.66 -3.17
C LYS A 43 -9.63 10.45 -1.88
N CYS A 44 -8.94 11.57 -1.87
CA CYS A 44 -8.85 12.42 -0.70
C CYS A 44 -10.14 13.22 -0.53
N GLU A 45 -10.77 13.13 0.65
CA GLU A 45 -12.03 13.82 0.99
C GLU A 45 -11.79 15.07 1.86
N SER A 46 -10.58 15.22 2.41
CA SER A 46 -10.21 16.44 3.15
C SER A 46 -10.08 17.66 2.23
N ALA A 47 -10.35 18.84 2.77
CA ALA A 47 -10.20 20.10 2.03
C ALA A 47 -8.73 20.39 1.64
N SER A 48 -7.78 19.91 2.44
CA SER A 48 -6.32 20.07 2.28
C SER A 48 -5.77 19.55 0.94
N CYS A 49 -6.46 18.61 0.32
CA CYS A 49 -5.98 17.85 -0.84
C CYS A 49 -6.90 17.97 -2.06
N ASN A 50 -7.97 18.77 -1.98
CA ASN A 50 -8.86 19.14 -3.10
C ASN A 50 -9.29 17.97 -4.01
N GLY A 51 -9.69 16.83 -3.42
CA GLY A 51 -10.17 15.68 -4.20
C GLY A 51 -9.09 14.88 -4.92
N ALA A 52 -7.81 15.09 -4.61
CA ALA A 52 -6.71 14.39 -5.25
C ALA A 52 -6.85 12.87 -5.13
N ILE A 53 -6.48 12.17 -6.21
CA ILE A 53 -6.54 10.71 -6.32
C ILE A 53 -5.12 10.16 -6.36
N THR A 54 -4.86 9.09 -5.61
CA THR A 54 -3.57 8.39 -5.63
C THR A 54 -3.42 7.51 -6.87
N ARG A 55 -2.20 7.04 -7.12
CA ARG A 55 -1.98 5.95 -8.07
C ARG A 55 -2.63 4.65 -7.57
N TRP A 56 -2.83 3.72 -8.50
CA TRP A 56 -3.28 2.37 -8.19
C TRP A 56 -2.16 1.55 -7.58
N HIS A 57 -2.47 0.88 -6.47
CA HIS A 57 -1.59 -0.08 -5.84
C HIS A 57 -2.38 -1.33 -5.43
N PRO A 58 -1.72 -2.50 -5.39
CA PRO A 58 -2.32 -3.69 -4.81
C PRO A 58 -2.51 -3.48 -3.31
N ILE A 59 -3.60 -4.04 -2.78
CA ILE A 59 -3.90 -4.08 -1.36
C ILE A 59 -4.01 -5.53 -0.90
N LYS A 60 -3.50 -5.81 0.30
CA LYS A 60 -3.69 -7.09 0.98
C LYS A 60 -4.08 -6.84 2.43
N VAL A 61 -5.09 -7.55 2.90
CA VAL A 61 -5.61 -7.45 4.26
C VAL A 61 -5.63 -8.83 4.89
N TYR A 62 -4.95 -8.95 6.02
CA TYR A 62 -4.85 -10.17 6.82
C TYR A 62 -5.54 -9.98 8.16
N TYR A 63 -6.04 -11.09 8.69
CA TYR A 63 -6.61 -11.18 10.02
C TYR A 63 -5.75 -12.11 10.88
N LYS A 64 -5.28 -11.57 11.99
CA LYS A 64 -4.55 -12.31 13.02
C LYS A 64 -5.38 -12.33 14.30
N PHE A 65 -5.67 -13.53 14.79
CA PHE A 65 -6.19 -13.71 16.14
C PHE A 65 -5.04 -13.63 17.14
N ILE A 66 -5.23 -12.86 18.20
CA ILE A 66 -4.24 -12.70 19.28
C ILE A 66 -4.94 -13.11 20.57
N ALA A 67 -4.54 -14.24 21.14
CA ALA A 67 -5.08 -14.70 22.41
C ALA A 67 -4.83 -13.67 23.53
N ASP A 68 -5.70 -13.66 24.54
CA ASP A 68 -5.49 -13.00 25.84
C ASP A 68 -5.36 -11.47 25.87
N ILE A 69 -5.32 -10.78 24.71
CA ILE A 69 -5.31 -9.31 24.62
C ILE A 69 -6.58 -8.83 23.91
N PRO A 70 -7.63 -8.33 24.61
CA PRO A 70 -8.78 -7.71 23.95
C PRO A 70 -8.31 -6.54 23.05
N PRO A 71 -8.81 -6.43 21.80
CA PRO A 71 -9.98 -7.09 21.18
C PRO A 71 -9.70 -8.45 20.51
N HIS A 72 -8.64 -9.14 20.92
CA HIS A 72 -8.18 -10.46 20.48
C HIS A 72 -7.93 -10.58 18.98
N SER A 73 -7.80 -9.45 18.30
CA SER A 73 -7.68 -9.41 16.86
C SER A 73 -6.92 -8.19 16.39
N GLU A 74 -6.06 -8.46 15.41
CA GLU A 74 -5.30 -7.48 14.67
C GLU A 74 -5.64 -7.66 13.19
N VAL A 75 -5.98 -6.56 12.53
CA VAL A 75 -6.06 -6.53 11.07
C VAL A 75 -4.77 -5.89 10.55
N ARG A 76 -4.10 -6.61 9.66
CA ARG A 76 -2.84 -6.20 9.05
C ARG A 76 -3.10 -5.83 7.60
N LEU A 77 -2.82 -4.59 7.25
CA LEU A 77 -3.07 -4.05 5.92
C LEU A 77 -1.75 -3.63 5.28
N TYR A 78 -1.56 -4.05 4.03
CA TYR A 78 -0.48 -3.63 3.16
C TYR A 78 -1.05 -2.88 1.96
N TRP A 79 -0.58 -1.65 1.73
CA TRP A 79 -0.95 -0.87 0.57
C TRP A 79 0.13 0.16 0.23
N ASN A 80 0.68 0.10 -0.98
CA ASN A 80 1.83 0.92 -1.38
C ASN A 80 3.00 0.80 -0.36
N LYS A 81 3.40 1.90 0.29
CA LYS A 81 4.43 1.92 1.34
C LYS A 81 3.88 1.68 2.76
N ASN A 82 2.56 1.55 2.91
CA ASN A 82 1.96 1.25 4.21
C ASN A 82 2.18 -0.21 4.58
N VAL A 83 2.72 -0.41 5.78
CA VAL A 83 2.92 -1.72 6.41
C VAL A 83 2.16 -1.76 7.75
N PRO A 84 1.75 -2.94 8.23
CA PRO A 84 1.03 -3.07 9.51
C PRO A 84 1.81 -2.51 10.69
N ALA A 85 1.11 -1.78 11.57
CA ALA A 85 1.70 -1.18 12.78
C ALA A 85 1.77 -2.13 13.98
N GLY A 86 1.26 -3.36 13.87
CA GLY A 86 1.26 -4.31 15.00
C GLY A 86 0.20 -4.04 16.07
N ILE A 87 -0.82 -3.23 15.78
CA ILE A 87 -1.81 -2.76 16.77
C ILE A 87 -3.09 -3.59 16.71
N ALA A 88 -3.41 -4.28 17.82
CA ALA A 88 -4.65 -5.02 17.98
C ALA A 88 -5.85 -4.07 18.20
N ALA A 89 -6.53 -3.68 17.12
CA ALA A 89 -7.66 -2.74 17.15
C ALA A 89 -9.01 -3.36 16.74
N GLY A 90 -9.07 -4.70 16.62
CA GLY A 90 -10.30 -5.42 16.30
C GLY A 90 -10.43 -5.74 14.81
N LYS A 91 -11.50 -6.44 14.45
CA LYS A 91 -11.73 -6.98 13.09
C LYS A 91 -11.99 -5.94 12.00
N ARG A 92 -12.25 -4.68 12.35
CA ARG A 92 -12.71 -3.63 11.41
C ARG A 92 -11.78 -2.42 11.35
N VAL A 93 -10.64 -2.49 12.01
CA VAL A 93 -9.67 -1.40 12.06
C VAL A 93 -8.27 -1.97 11.85
N ALA A 94 -7.55 -1.42 10.87
CA ALA A 94 -6.12 -1.69 10.68
C ALA A 94 -5.33 -0.42 10.91
N HIS A 95 -4.18 -0.54 11.56
CA HIS A 95 -3.23 0.56 11.70
C HIS A 95 -2.00 0.28 10.85
N THR A 96 -1.52 1.28 10.14
CA THR A 96 -0.33 1.16 9.30
C THR A 96 0.67 2.28 9.55
N ILE A 97 1.93 1.96 9.33
CA ILE A 97 3.05 2.89 9.25
C ILE A 97 3.36 3.09 7.77
N GLY A 98 3.42 4.34 7.34
CA GLY A 98 3.66 4.76 5.97
C GLY A 98 5.13 5.08 5.71
N ALA A 99 5.36 6.06 4.84
CA ALA A 99 6.71 6.52 4.52
C ALA A 99 7.34 7.29 5.69
N GLU A 100 8.66 7.17 5.81
CA GLU A 100 9.47 7.95 6.75
C GLU A 100 9.45 9.45 6.37
N CYS A 101 9.39 10.29 7.40
CA CYS A 101 9.40 11.74 7.32
C CYS A 101 10.82 12.30 7.47
N PRO A 102 11.10 13.53 7.03
CA PRO A 102 12.45 14.11 7.10
C PRO A 102 13.03 14.22 8.52
N ASP A 103 12.19 14.22 9.55
CA ASP A 103 12.56 14.26 10.96
C ASP A 103 12.82 12.87 11.57
N GLY A 104 12.72 11.80 10.78
CA GLY A 104 12.86 10.40 11.21
C GLY A 104 11.59 9.80 11.81
N SER A 105 10.49 10.57 11.89
CA SER A 105 9.17 10.01 12.19
C SER A 105 8.60 9.28 10.97
N ASN A 106 7.38 8.75 11.06
CA ASN A 106 6.71 8.13 9.92
C ASN A 106 5.30 8.67 9.79
N MET A 107 4.83 8.79 8.55
CA MET A 107 3.40 8.93 8.29
C MET A 107 2.67 7.73 8.89
N THR A 108 1.43 7.91 9.32
CA THR A 108 0.61 6.81 9.84
C THR A 108 -0.76 6.81 9.18
N ALA A 109 -1.43 5.67 9.19
CA ALA A 109 -2.82 5.63 8.77
C ALA A 109 -3.65 4.65 9.60
N LYS A 110 -4.91 5.02 9.83
CA LYS A 110 -5.95 4.18 10.39
C LYS A 110 -6.97 3.87 9.31
N TRP A 111 -7.13 2.60 9.01
CA TRP A 111 -8.03 2.10 7.98
C TRP A 111 -9.28 1.51 8.59
N PHE A 112 -10.42 1.82 8.00
CA PHE A 112 -11.70 1.26 8.39
C PHE A 112 -12.12 0.24 7.35
N LEU A 113 -12.58 -0.91 7.82
CA LEU A 113 -12.93 -2.04 6.99
C LEU A 113 -14.39 -2.44 7.21
N ASP A 114 -15.02 -2.91 6.15
CA ASP A 114 -16.36 -3.48 6.22
C ASP A 114 -16.35 -4.90 6.86
N SER A 115 -17.50 -5.57 6.87
CA SER A 115 -17.62 -6.92 7.41
C SER A 115 -16.86 -8.00 6.62
N ALA A 116 -16.47 -7.71 5.38
CA ALA A 116 -15.72 -8.61 4.51
C ALA A 116 -14.20 -8.30 4.51
N PHE A 117 -13.72 -7.49 5.45
CA PHE A 117 -12.33 -7.01 5.51
C PHE A 117 -11.92 -6.17 4.28
N LYS A 118 -12.88 -5.63 3.53
CA LYS A 118 -12.59 -4.67 2.46
C LYS A 118 -12.42 -3.28 3.08
N PRO A 119 -11.28 -2.60 2.85
CA PRO A 119 -11.09 -1.23 3.32
C PRO A 119 -12.07 -0.28 2.60
N VAL A 120 -12.71 0.59 3.37
CA VAL A 120 -13.70 1.56 2.88
C VAL A 120 -13.22 3.00 2.99
N SER A 121 -12.45 3.30 4.03
CA SER A 121 -11.86 4.63 4.26
C SER A 121 -10.56 4.53 5.04
N ALA A 122 -9.77 5.60 4.99
CA ALA A 122 -8.56 5.76 5.79
C ALA A 122 -8.45 7.18 6.34
N LEU A 123 -7.92 7.30 7.56
CA LEU A 123 -7.41 8.55 8.13
C LEU A 123 -5.89 8.45 8.12
N ALA A 124 -5.22 9.29 7.33
CA ALA A 124 -3.77 9.32 7.26
C ALA A 124 -3.23 10.59 7.90
N THR A 125 -2.20 10.46 8.72
CA THR A 125 -1.47 11.58 9.31
C THR A 125 -0.17 11.76 8.55
N ASP A 126 0.04 12.95 8.00
CA ASP A 126 1.26 13.29 7.26
C ASP A 126 2.41 13.71 8.20
N CYS A 127 3.54 14.09 7.59
CA CYS A 127 4.75 14.49 8.31
C CYS A 127 4.60 15.80 9.08
N ASP A 128 3.58 16.60 8.77
CA ASP A 128 3.27 17.85 9.49
C ASP A 128 2.26 17.60 10.62
N GLY A 129 1.88 16.34 10.85
CA GLY A 129 0.87 15.95 11.83
C GLY A 129 -0.57 16.26 11.40
N VAL A 130 -0.78 16.59 10.12
CA VAL A 130 -2.11 16.92 9.58
C VAL A 130 -2.83 15.63 9.20
N GLU A 131 -4.07 15.49 9.65
CA GLU A 131 -4.93 14.37 9.31
C GLU A 131 -5.69 14.60 8.00
N HIS A 132 -5.68 13.60 7.13
CA HIS A 132 -6.36 13.57 5.85
C HIS A 132 -7.29 12.36 5.78
N THR A 133 -8.55 12.61 5.43
CA THR A 133 -9.54 11.56 5.21
C THR A 133 -9.51 11.12 3.75
N TYR A 134 -9.50 9.81 3.53
CA TYR A 134 -9.56 9.20 2.22
C TYR A 134 -10.72 8.21 2.13
N SER A 135 -11.40 8.19 0.99
CA SER A 135 -12.26 7.09 0.58
C SER A 135 -11.45 6.08 -0.26
N VAL A 136 -11.69 4.79 -0.06
CA VAL A 136 -10.96 3.69 -0.74
C VAL A 136 -11.80 3.17 -1.90
N HIS A 137 -11.19 3.06 -3.08
CA HIS A 137 -11.88 2.64 -4.31
C HIS A 137 -11.13 1.53 -5.04
N GLU A 138 -11.90 0.62 -5.62
CA GLU A 138 -11.41 -0.40 -6.55
C GLU A 138 -11.67 0.07 -7.98
N PHE A 139 -10.69 -0.12 -8.86
CA PHE A 139 -10.88 0.06 -10.30
C PHE A 139 -11.16 -1.30 -10.95
N HIS A 140 -12.33 -1.44 -11.58
CA HIS A 140 -12.76 -2.64 -12.28
C HIS A 140 -12.66 -2.43 -13.80
N PHE A 141 -12.05 -3.38 -14.51
CA PHE A 141 -11.95 -3.40 -15.99
C PHE A 141 -13.11 -4.16 -16.62
#